data_AF-A0A496W9K1-F1
#
_entry.id   AF-A0A496W9K1-F1
#
_cell.length_a   1.000
_cell.length_b   1.000
_cell.length_c   1.000
_cell.angle_alpha   90.00
_cell.angle_beta   90.00
_cell.angle_gamma   90.00
#
_symmetry.space_group_name_H-M   'P 1'
#
loop_
_entity.id
_entity.type
_entity.pdbx_description
1 polymer ?
#
loop_
_entity_poly.entity_id
_entity_poly.type
_entity_poly.pdbx_seq_one_letter_code
_entity_poly.pdbx_strand_id
1 'polypeptide(L)'
;MKSVTQKIDANHTQLENLVKIGRGMQSGANDIFVFRDKPLQFPNAFFKKRINGNNIDKYTITLPTEYILYLEQINEFEQLSTSIQHYLLKHKTQLANRPAKMRKPSLKWWNYSSPTHKNDYHLDKLWCSSKSAQNGFAYDDNEEYIGLTDTLVIFDSNKENSLKYLLALLNSSLLLFRHKVIEPAKGSGKSIAQLPIVTTDKITQQRFITFVDYIIYLKQQPFYRSQNLELREVQDRLMVSFFEQIIDGMVYELYFPEALHQGEKYFLNVLAQENLPPLCKMSGDKMTTLRRIFQRLFDKEHPIRHNLFFLDSLPIIRMIEGKPYYADFEC
;
A
#
# COMPACT_ATOMS: atom_id res chain seq x y z
N MET A 1 -10.87 3.74 -32.24
CA MET A 1 -10.85 2.83 -31.08
C MET A 1 -10.18 3.56 -29.93
N LYS A 2 -10.80 3.68 -28.74
CA LYS A 2 -10.15 4.34 -27.59
C LYS A 2 -8.89 3.57 -27.20
N SER A 3 -7.80 4.26 -26.87
CA SER A 3 -6.59 3.61 -26.33
C SER A 3 -6.92 2.89 -25.02
N VAL A 4 -6.12 1.90 -24.64
CA VAL A 4 -6.31 1.18 -23.37
C VAL A 4 -6.29 2.14 -22.17
N THR A 5 -5.44 3.17 -22.21
CA THR A 5 -5.41 4.21 -21.17
C THR A 5 -6.69 5.04 -21.11
N GLN A 6 -7.27 5.40 -22.26
CA GLN A 6 -8.57 6.10 -22.29
C GLN A 6 -9.72 5.22 -21.76
N LYS A 7 -9.63 3.90 -21.90
CA LYS A 7 -10.60 2.97 -21.29
C LYS A 7 -10.41 2.85 -19.78
N ILE A 8 -9.16 2.85 -19.31
CA ILE A 8 -8.83 2.84 -17.87
C ILE A 8 -9.26 4.15 -17.20
N ASP A 9 -9.05 5.30 -17.85
CA ASP A 9 -9.42 6.60 -17.29
C ASP A 9 -10.94 6.79 -17.32
N ALA A 10 -11.58 6.50 -18.46
CA ALA A 10 -13.00 6.68 -18.72
C ALA A 10 -13.54 8.00 -18.10
N ASN A 11 -14.60 7.90 -17.28
CA ASN A 11 -15.12 9.02 -16.46
C ASN A 11 -14.90 8.74 -14.96
N HIS A 12 -13.88 7.98 -14.61
CA HIS A 12 -13.63 7.60 -13.21
C HIS A 12 -13.00 8.74 -12.42
N THR A 13 -13.36 8.85 -11.15
CA THR A 13 -12.84 9.87 -10.24
C THR A 13 -11.36 9.62 -9.95
N GLN A 14 -10.54 10.66 -10.02
CA GLN A 14 -9.12 10.57 -9.63
C GLN A 14 -8.96 10.40 -8.13
N LEU A 15 -7.94 9.65 -7.70
CA LEU A 15 -7.67 9.33 -6.30
C LEU A 15 -7.62 10.57 -5.39
N GLU A 16 -6.99 11.67 -5.83
CA GLU A 16 -6.89 12.92 -5.04
C GLU A 16 -8.23 13.58 -4.74
N ASN A 17 -9.26 13.31 -5.54
CA ASN A 17 -10.61 13.81 -5.32
C ASN A 17 -11.42 12.90 -4.38
N LEU A 18 -10.87 11.74 -4.00
CA LEU A 18 -11.49 10.81 -3.06
C LEU A 18 -10.86 10.91 -1.66
N VAL A 19 -9.54 11.01 -1.58
CA VAL A 19 -8.79 10.87 -0.32
C VAL A 19 -7.73 11.95 -0.15
N LYS A 20 -7.38 12.25 1.10
CA LYS A 20 -6.27 13.14 1.43
C LYS A 20 -4.94 12.42 1.20
N ILE A 21 -4.17 12.90 0.22
CA ILE A 21 -2.82 12.42 -0.07
C ILE A 21 -1.80 13.41 0.49
N GLY A 22 -0.82 12.91 1.20
CA GLY A 22 0.24 13.67 1.84
C GLY A 22 1.63 13.17 1.48
N ARG A 23 2.61 14.07 1.55
CA ARG A 23 4.03 13.69 1.63
C ARG A 23 4.47 13.59 3.08
N GLY A 24 5.35 12.64 3.39
CA GLY A 24 5.99 12.54 4.70
C GLY A 24 6.78 13.80 5.07
N MET A 25 7.02 13.98 6.37
CA MET A 25 7.54 15.23 6.91
C MET A 25 8.99 15.51 6.53
N GLN A 26 9.42 16.77 6.62
CA GLN A 26 10.80 17.18 6.42
C GLN A 26 11.48 17.48 7.74
N SER A 27 12.40 16.60 8.16
CA SER A 27 13.19 16.82 9.39
C SER A 27 14.14 18.02 9.26
N GLY A 28 14.79 18.16 8.09
CA GLY A 28 15.87 19.10 7.84
C GLY A 28 17.20 18.74 8.49
N ALA A 29 17.29 17.60 9.19
CA ALA A 29 18.52 17.06 9.78
C ALA A 29 18.32 15.57 10.11
N ASN A 30 18.28 14.71 9.08
CA ASN A 30 18.03 13.27 9.28
C ASN A 30 19.04 12.65 10.25
N ASP A 31 20.32 13.02 10.15
CA ASP A 31 21.39 12.50 11.03
C ASP A 31 21.22 12.82 12.51
N ILE A 32 20.33 13.77 12.85
CA ILE A 32 20.02 14.13 14.24
C ILE A 32 18.75 13.43 14.73
N PHE A 33 17.75 13.28 13.86
CA PHE A 33 16.41 12.82 14.25
C PHE A 33 16.14 11.35 13.92
N VAL A 34 16.93 10.72 13.05
CA VAL A 34 16.75 9.34 12.61
C VAL A 34 17.82 8.44 13.21
N PHE A 35 17.39 7.34 13.81
CA PHE A 35 18.24 6.40 14.54
C PHE A 35 17.99 4.99 14.02
N ARG A 36 19.05 4.19 13.84
CA ARG A 36 18.89 2.73 13.61
C ARG A 36 18.53 2.03 14.91
N ASP A 37 19.21 2.40 15.99
CA ASP A 37 18.98 1.92 17.33
C ASP A 37 18.59 3.08 18.26
N LYS A 38 17.55 2.88 19.07
CA LYS A 38 17.12 3.90 20.03
C LYS A 38 18.20 4.07 21.11
N PRO A 39 18.70 5.29 21.36
CA PRO A 39 19.64 5.52 22.45
C PRO A 39 19.02 5.13 23.80
N LEU A 40 19.72 4.30 24.59
CA LEU A 40 19.23 3.76 25.86
C LEU A 40 18.83 4.84 26.86
N GLN A 41 19.50 5.99 26.81
CA GLN A 41 19.26 7.12 27.70
C GLN A 41 18.02 7.95 27.32
N PHE A 42 17.40 7.71 26.16
CA PHE A 42 16.20 8.46 25.73
C PHE A 42 14.94 7.67 26.07
N PRO A 43 13.90 8.31 26.63
CA PRO A 43 12.64 7.63 26.86
C PRO A 43 12.00 7.17 25.55
N ASN A 44 11.58 5.90 25.50
CA ASN A 44 10.97 5.30 24.30
C ASN A 44 9.72 6.03 23.80
N ALA A 45 9.01 6.76 24.67
CA ALA A 45 7.82 7.54 24.32
C ALA A 45 8.10 8.64 23.27
N PHE A 46 9.35 9.11 23.15
CA PHE A 46 9.74 10.09 22.13
C PHE A 46 10.08 9.44 20.79
N PHE A 47 9.89 8.13 20.61
CA PHE A 47 10.21 7.45 19.37
C PHE A 47 8.98 6.97 18.61
N LYS A 48 8.94 7.29 17.33
CA LYS A 48 8.07 6.65 16.34
C LYS A 48 8.92 5.77 15.42
N LYS A 49 8.31 4.77 14.80
CA LYS A 49 8.95 3.93 13.78
C LYS A 49 9.08 4.76 12.50
N ARG A 50 10.26 4.78 11.87
CA ARG A 50 10.38 5.38 10.54
C ARG A 50 9.87 4.38 9.51
N ILE A 51 9.00 4.83 8.63
CA ILE A 51 8.69 4.13 7.39
C ILE A 51 9.45 4.76 6.23
N ASN A 52 10.14 3.92 5.46
CA ASN A 52 10.78 4.28 4.20
C ASN A 52 10.41 3.27 3.10
N GLY A 53 10.90 3.50 1.87
CA GLY A 53 10.55 2.65 0.72
C GLY A 53 10.87 1.16 0.90
N ASN A 54 11.87 0.79 1.70
CA ASN A 54 12.23 -0.61 1.95
C ASN A 54 11.29 -1.29 2.94
N ASN A 55 10.53 -0.51 3.73
CA ASN A 55 9.56 -1.05 4.67
C ASN A 55 8.19 -1.31 4.01
N ILE A 56 7.99 -0.84 2.78
CA ILE A 56 6.70 -0.92 2.09
C ILE A 56 6.70 -2.14 1.18
N ASP A 57 6.00 -3.18 1.59
CA ASP A 57 5.66 -4.34 0.78
C ASP A 57 4.16 -4.25 0.41
N LYS A 58 3.75 -4.86 -0.71
CA LYS A 58 2.32 -4.86 -1.09
C LYS A 58 1.48 -5.35 0.09
N TYR A 59 0.44 -4.60 0.44
CA TYR A 59 -0.50 -4.84 1.52
C TYR A 59 0.06 -4.70 2.95
N THR A 60 1.35 -4.94 3.22
CA THR A 60 1.91 -4.97 4.59
C THR A 60 3.18 -4.15 4.77
N ILE A 61 3.34 -3.57 5.95
CA ILE A 61 4.59 -2.95 6.37
C ILE A 61 5.55 -4.03 6.90
N THR A 62 6.80 -4.02 6.45
CA THR A 62 7.87 -4.87 7.00
C THR A 62 8.49 -4.20 8.23
N LEU A 63 9.27 -4.96 9.01
CA LEU A 63 9.86 -4.44 10.25
C LEU A 63 10.66 -3.15 10.00
N PRO A 64 10.49 -2.12 10.85
CA PRO A 64 11.25 -0.89 10.74
C PRO A 64 12.73 -1.17 11.00
N THR A 65 13.59 -0.53 10.22
CA THR A 65 15.05 -0.54 10.43
C THR A 65 15.55 0.75 11.06
N GLU A 66 14.65 1.71 11.24
CA GLU A 66 14.95 3.06 11.70
C GLU A 66 13.80 3.59 12.56
N TYR A 67 14.14 4.52 13.45
CA TYR A 67 13.25 5.19 14.37
C TYR A 67 13.45 6.70 14.24
N ILE A 68 12.38 7.46 14.44
CA ILE A 68 12.41 8.91 14.48
C ILE A 68 12.24 9.36 15.92
N LEU A 69 13.19 10.18 16.41
CA LEU A 69 12.97 11.00 17.59
C LEU A 69 11.87 12.00 17.27
N TYR A 70 10.64 11.68 17.70
CA TYR A 70 9.37 12.36 17.39
C TYR A 70 8.99 13.39 18.46
N LEU A 71 9.16 14.68 18.15
CA LEU A 71 9.06 15.80 19.09
C LEU A 71 7.84 16.70 18.84
N GLU A 72 6.99 16.36 17.87
CA GLU A 72 5.91 17.27 17.43
C GLU A 72 4.80 17.45 18.48
N GLN A 73 4.72 16.55 19.46
CA GLN A 73 3.82 16.68 20.61
C GLN A 73 4.36 17.62 21.69
N ILE A 74 5.58 18.14 21.54
CA ILE A 74 6.27 18.93 22.55
C ILE A 74 6.20 20.42 22.23
N ASN A 75 5.67 21.17 23.19
CA ASN A 75 5.45 22.60 23.04
C ASN A 75 6.67 23.41 23.47
N GLU A 76 7.29 23.06 24.60
CA GLU A 76 8.43 23.79 25.15
C GLU A 76 9.66 22.88 25.27
N PHE A 77 10.86 23.44 25.13
CA PHE A 77 12.10 22.65 25.13
C PHE A 77 12.32 21.94 26.47
N GLU A 78 11.88 22.57 27.54
CA GLU A 78 11.98 22.14 28.93
C GLU A 78 11.11 20.91 29.24
N GLN A 79 10.12 20.60 28.39
CA GLN A 79 9.28 19.40 28.50
C GLN A 79 10.01 18.14 28.01
N LEU A 80 11.12 18.28 27.29
CA LEU A 80 11.94 17.16 26.86
C LEU A 80 12.69 16.56 28.06
N SER A 81 12.95 15.26 28.02
CA SER A 81 13.84 14.64 29.01
C SER A 81 15.25 15.27 28.98
N THR A 82 15.92 15.34 30.14
CA THR A 82 17.26 15.95 30.26
C THR A 82 18.28 15.37 29.28
N SER A 83 18.22 14.06 29.02
CA SER A 83 19.11 13.39 28.05
C SER A 83 18.88 13.87 26.62
N ILE A 84 17.62 14.07 26.21
CA ILE A 84 17.26 14.62 24.90
C ILE A 84 17.65 16.11 24.81
N GLN A 85 17.42 16.89 25.87
CA GLN A 85 17.82 18.31 25.90
C GLN A 85 19.33 18.46 25.68
N HIS A 86 20.15 17.71 26.44
CA HIS A 86 21.61 17.71 26.29
C HIS A 86 22.04 17.31 24.88
N TYR A 87 21.42 16.28 24.31
CA TYR A 87 21.69 15.86 22.94
C TYR A 87 21.39 16.97 21.92
N LEU A 88 20.19 17.56 21.96
CA LEU A 88 19.82 18.62 21.02
C LEU A 88 20.68 19.87 21.18
N LEU A 89 21.06 20.24 22.42
CA LEU A 89 21.97 21.36 22.68
C LEU A 89 23.35 21.12 22.06
N LYS A 90 23.87 19.90 22.11
CA LYS A 90 25.13 19.52 21.43
C LYS A 90 25.06 19.76 19.91
N HIS A 91 23.87 19.63 19.32
CA HIS A 91 23.62 19.86 17.90
C HIS A 91 23.01 21.24 17.57
N LYS A 92 22.93 22.17 18.55
CA LYS A 92 22.23 23.44 18.41
C LYS A 92 22.72 24.28 17.24
N THR A 93 24.03 24.36 17.02
CA THR A 93 24.61 25.14 15.91
C THR A 93 24.11 24.64 14.55
N GLN A 94 24.15 23.33 14.32
CA GLN A 94 23.65 22.72 13.08
C GLN A 94 22.15 22.95 12.92
N LEU A 95 21.38 22.74 13.99
CA LEU A 95 19.93 22.84 13.98
C LEU A 95 19.42 24.28 13.79
N ALA A 96 20.09 25.27 14.40
CA ALA A 96 19.75 26.68 14.29
C ALA A 96 20.10 27.28 12.92
N ASN A 97 21.11 26.73 12.24
CA ASN A 97 21.57 27.18 10.92
C ASN A 97 20.89 26.44 9.75
N ARG A 98 19.85 25.63 10.01
CA ARG A 98 19.09 24.99 8.92
C ARG A 98 18.39 26.03 8.05
N PRO A 99 18.33 25.86 6.72
CA PRO A 99 17.71 26.82 5.81
C PRO A 99 16.27 27.21 6.19
N ALA A 100 15.47 26.25 6.66
CA ALA A 100 14.10 26.51 7.11
C ALA A 100 14.05 27.46 8.32
N LYS A 101 14.93 27.26 9.30
CA LYS A 101 15.03 28.09 10.52
C LYS A 101 15.56 29.49 10.21
N MET A 102 16.52 29.62 9.29
CA MET A 102 17.03 30.92 8.84
C MET A 102 15.96 31.73 8.12
N ARG A 103 15.16 31.08 7.27
CA ARG A 103 14.04 31.72 6.54
C ARG A 103 12.85 32.05 7.44
N LYS A 104 12.60 31.24 8.47
CA LYS A 104 11.49 31.42 9.42
C LYS A 104 12.02 31.40 10.86
N PRO A 105 12.43 32.56 11.41
CA PRO A 105 12.97 32.66 12.75
C PRO A 105 12.02 32.20 13.87
N SER A 106 10.70 32.16 13.64
CA SER A 106 9.72 31.63 14.59
C SER A 106 9.74 30.11 14.75
N LEU A 107 10.37 29.36 13.84
CA LEU A 107 10.50 27.91 13.99
C LEU A 107 11.36 27.57 15.20
N LYS A 108 10.92 26.57 15.98
CA LYS A 108 11.72 25.99 17.07
C LYS A 108 13.02 25.43 16.47
N TRP A 109 14.16 25.94 16.92
CA TRP A 109 15.46 25.51 16.41
C TRP A 109 15.67 23.99 16.59
N TRP A 110 15.08 23.41 17.63
CA TRP A 110 15.20 22.02 18.03
C TRP A 110 14.15 21.08 17.40
N ASN A 111 13.20 21.58 16.58
CA ASN A 111 12.13 20.78 15.98
C ASN A 111 12.28 20.65 14.45
N TYR A 112 11.38 19.98 13.75
CA TYR A 112 11.44 19.72 12.30
C TYR A 112 11.36 20.98 11.43
N SER A 113 11.84 20.87 10.19
CA SER A 113 11.69 21.94 9.19
C SER A 113 10.27 22.05 8.65
N SER A 114 9.58 20.93 8.49
CA SER A 114 8.17 20.88 8.09
C SER A 114 7.51 19.60 8.62
N PRO A 115 6.90 19.65 9.83
CA PRO A 115 6.11 18.55 10.38
C PRO A 115 4.71 18.53 9.75
N THR A 116 4.55 17.79 8.66
CA THR A 116 3.28 17.68 7.92
C THR A 116 2.36 16.64 8.56
N HIS A 117 1.04 16.82 8.40
CA HIS A 117 -0.02 15.84 8.70
C HIS A 117 -0.07 15.27 10.12
N LYS A 118 0.50 15.98 11.11
CA LYS A 118 0.48 15.52 12.52
C LYS A 118 -0.93 15.22 13.05
N ASN A 119 -1.92 15.95 12.57
CA ASN A 119 -3.31 15.81 12.98
C ASN A 119 -4.02 14.65 12.27
N ASP A 120 -3.41 14.01 11.29
CA ASP A 120 -4.04 12.96 10.47
C ASP A 120 -3.44 11.57 10.72
N TYR A 121 -2.27 11.47 11.37
CA TYR A 121 -1.59 10.18 11.62
C TYR A 121 -2.35 9.21 12.56
N HIS A 122 -3.40 9.70 13.24
CA HIS A 122 -4.35 8.89 14.00
C HIS A 122 -5.32 8.09 13.11
N LEU A 123 -5.43 8.46 11.83
CA LEU A 123 -6.24 7.72 10.86
C LEU A 123 -5.48 6.49 10.36
N ASP A 124 -6.26 5.47 9.97
CA ASP A 124 -5.79 4.43 9.07
C ASP A 124 -5.23 5.07 7.79
N LYS A 125 -4.18 4.47 7.24
CA LYS A 125 -3.46 5.05 6.11
C LYS A 125 -2.79 4.00 5.23
N LEU A 126 -2.53 4.39 3.99
CA LEU A 126 -1.70 3.62 3.06
C LEU A 126 -0.37 4.34 2.85
N TRP A 127 0.71 3.57 2.89
CA TRP A 127 2.05 4.06 2.59
C TRP A 127 2.50 3.62 1.21
N CYS A 128 3.12 4.53 0.46
CA CYS A 128 3.86 4.19 -0.76
C CYS A 128 5.16 4.99 -0.87
N SER A 129 6.11 4.46 -1.63
CA SER A 129 7.38 5.13 -1.88
C SER A 129 7.19 6.28 -2.87
N SER A 130 7.77 7.45 -2.57
CA SER A 130 7.75 8.61 -3.49
C SER A 130 8.71 8.48 -4.68
N LYS A 131 9.57 7.44 -4.68
CA LYS A 131 10.68 7.27 -5.64
C LYS A 131 10.68 5.92 -6.36
N SER A 132 9.69 5.06 -6.12
CA SER A 132 9.70 3.69 -6.66
C SER A 132 9.11 3.64 -8.07
N ALA A 133 9.77 2.91 -8.97
CA ALA A 133 9.22 2.55 -10.29
C ALA A 133 8.12 1.47 -10.19
N GLN A 134 7.92 0.88 -9.01
CA GLN A 134 6.87 -0.09 -8.70
C GLN A 134 5.83 0.50 -7.75
N ASN A 135 4.55 0.24 -8.03
CA ASN A 135 3.47 0.47 -7.08
C ASN A 135 3.52 -0.62 -6.00
N GLY A 136 3.87 -0.19 -4.79
CA GLY A 136 3.69 -0.95 -3.57
C GLY A 136 2.97 -0.06 -2.57
N PHE A 137 1.78 -0.47 -2.15
CA PHE A 137 0.99 0.19 -1.12
C PHE A 137 0.86 -0.74 0.07
N ALA A 138 1.18 -0.25 1.26
CA ALA A 138 1.06 -0.99 2.52
C ALA A 138 -0.02 -0.37 3.41
N TYR A 139 -0.85 -1.20 4.03
CA TYR A 139 -1.85 -0.76 5.00
C TYR A 139 -1.23 -0.51 6.37
N ASP A 140 -1.69 0.54 7.02
CA ASP A 140 -1.31 0.92 8.37
C ASP A 140 -2.55 1.31 9.18
N ASP A 141 -2.90 0.46 10.14
CA ASP A 141 -3.97 0.65 11.12
C ASP A 141 -3.44 1.03 12.50
N ASN A 142 -2.16 1.42 12.60
CA ASN A 142 -1.55 1.87 13.84
C ASN A 142 -0.99 3.29 13.70
N GLU A 143 -0.74 3.93 14.84
CA GLU A 143 -0.23 5.30 14.90
C GLU A 143 1.30 5.34 15.08
N GLU A 144 2.01 4.23 14.91
CA GLU A 144 3.42 4.12 15.29
C GLU A 144 4.38 4.59 14.20
N TYR A 145 3.96 4.59 12.93
CA TYR A 145 4.81 4.92 11.80
C TYR A 145 4.75 6.39 11.39
N ILE A 146 5.91 6.96 11.12
CA ILE A 146 6.08 8.29 10.54
C ILE A 146 7.00 8.19 9.32
N GLY A 147 6.54 8.76 8.21
CA GLY A 147 7.28 8.82 6.95
C GLY A 147 8.02 10.15 6.80
N LEU A 148 9.14 10.13 6.08
CA LEU A 148 9.84 11.35 5.66
C LEU A 148 9.56 11.64 4.18
N THR A 149 10.26 12.64 3.63
CA THR A 149 10.06 13.12 2.25
C THR A 149 10.27 12.08 1.14
N ASP A 150 10.76 10.88 1.46
CA ASP A 150 10.89 9.71 0.60
C ASP A 150 9.62 8.84 0.53
N THR A 151 8.58 9.18 1.30
CA THR A 151 7.29 8.47 1.35
C THR A 151 6.11 9.38 1.00
N LEU A 152 5.04 8.77 0.49
CA LEU A 152 3.71 9.35 0.37
C LEU A 152 2.75 8.56 1.27
N VAL A 153 1.73 9.23 1.76
CA VAL A 153 0.70 8.70 2.67
C VAL A 153 -0.68 9.04 2.13
N ILE A 154 -1.59 8.08 2.17
CA ILE A 154 -3.01 8.25 1.82
C ILE A 154 -3.81 8.01 3.09
N PHE A 155 -4.50 9.02 3.60
CA PHE A 155 -5.29 8.90 4.83
C PHE A 155 -6.70 8.41 4.54
N ASP A 156 -7.28 7.63 5.46
CA ASP A 156 -8.68 7.22 5.42
C ASP A 156 -9.61 8.42 5.69
N SER A 157 -9.80 9.24 4.66
CA SER A 157 -10.61 10.45 4.71
C SER A 157 -11.88 10.36 3.85
N ASN A 158 -12.23 9.17 3.37
CA ASN A 158 -13.35 8.94 2.46
C ASN A 158 -14.35 7.94 3.07
N LYS A 159 -15.63 8.32 3.17
CA LYS A 159 -16.66 7.42 3.73
C LYS A 159 -17.23 6.44 2.70
N GLU A 160 -17.13 6.76 1.41
CA GLU A 160 -17.73 5.99 0.32
C GLU A 160 -16.86 4.80 -0.09
N ASN A 161 -15.55 4.97 -0.14
CA ASN A 161 -14.60 3.93 -0.54
C ASN A 161 -13.75 3.55 0.67
N SER A 162 -13.83 2.28 1.08
CA SER A 162 -12.97 1.75 2.15
C SER A 162 -11.50 1.85 1.74
N LEU A 163 -10.64 2.23 2.69
CA LEU A 163 -9.20 2.28 2.45
C LEU A 163 -8.62 0.93 1.99
N LYS A 164 -9.15 -0.20 2.49
CA LYS A 164 -8.74 -1.55 2.05
C LYS A 164 -9.23 -1.90 0.64
N TYR A 165 -10.37 -1.35 0.21
CA TYR A 165 -10.79 -1.46 -1.19
C TYR A 165 -9.84 -0.67 -2.10
N LEU A 166 -9.48 0.56 -1.72
CA LEU A 166 -8.49 1.35 -2.44
C LEU A 166 -7.14 0.62 -2.50
N LEU A 167 -6.72 -0.02 -1.40
CA LEU A 167 -5.50 -0.82 -1.35
C LEU A 167 -5.50 -1.97 -2.37
N ALA A 168 -6.64 -2.65 -2.55
CA ALA A 168 -6.77 -3.71 -3.55
C ALA A 168 -6.57 -3.16 -4.97
N LEU A 169 -7.23 -2.04 -5.29
CA LEU A 169 -7.09 -1.40 -6.61
C LEU A 169 -5.65 -0.92 -6.84
N LEU A 170 -5.07 -0.21 -5.88
CA LEU A 170 -3.76 0.44 -6.01
C LEU A 170 -2.60 -0.55 -6.16
N ASN A 171 -2.73 -1.75 -5.59
CA ASN A 171 -1.76 -2.84 -5.74
C ASN A 171 -1.99 -3.74 -6.97
N SER A 172 -3.06 -3.51 -7.74
CA SER A 172 -3.41 -4.29 -8.92
C SER A 172 -2.46 -4.06 -10.10
N SER A 173 -2.38 -5.05 -10.98
CA SER A 173 -1.63 -4.98 -12.24
C SER A 173 -2.15 -3.86 -13.16
N LEU A 174 -3.46 -3.62 -13.18
CA LEU A 174 -4.08 -2.55 -13.97
C LEU A 174 -3.63 -1.15 -13.53
N LEU A 175 -3.71 -0.82 -12.24
CA LEU A 175 -3.29 0.50 -11.77
C LEU A 175 -1.77 0.65 -11.72
N LEU A 176 -1.01 -0.44 -11.58
CA LEU A 176 0.44 -0.41 -11.81
C LEU A 176 0.78 -0.06 -13.27
N PHE A 177 0.12 -0.67 -14.24
CA PHE A 177 0.26 -0.32 -15.66
C PHE A 177 -0.08 1.15 -15.89
N ARG A 178 -1.22 1.61 -15.37
CA ARG A 178 -1.65 3.00 -15.57
C ARG A 178 -0.66 3.99 -14.95
N HIS A 179 -0.19 3.72 -13.74
CA HIS A 179 0.80 4.54 -13.05
C HIS A 179 2.08 4.71 -13.87
N LYS A 180 2.61 3.63 -14.44
CA LYS A 180 3.80 3.67 -15.32
C LYS A 180 3.61 4.52 -16.56
N VAL A 181 2.36 4.67 -17.04
CA VAL A 181 2.05 5.56 -18.17
C VAL A 181 1.90 7.02 -17.73
N ILE A 182 1.37 7.29 -16.52
CA ILE A 182 1.25 8.66 -15.98
C ILE A 182 2.61 9.22 -15.61
N GLU A 183 3.49 8.41 -15.01
CA GLU A 183 4.77 8.88 -14.49
C GLU A 183 5.85 8.91 -15.59
N PRO A 184 6.31 10.09 -16.05
CA PRO A 184 7.48 10.16 -16.92
C PRO A 184 8.73 9.68 -16.15
N ALA A 185 9.76 9.23 -16.87
CA ALA A 185 10.98 8.60 -16.34
C ALA A 185 11.77 9.38 -15.26
N LYS A 186 11.36 10.61 -14.92
CA LYS A 186 11.96 11.48 -13.88
C LYS A 186 11.00 11.84 -12.73
N GLY A 187 10.06 10.94 -12.40
CA GLY A 187 9.36 10.80 -11.11
C GLY A 187 9.00 12.09 -10.37
N SER A 188 7.75 12.54 -10.50
CA SER A 188 7.27 13.75 -9.80
C SER A 188 6.50 13.45 -8.51
N GLY A 189 6.09 12.19 -8.29
CA GLY A 189 5.25 11.78 -7.16
C GLY A 189 3.81 12.32 -7.22
N LYS A 190 3.45 13.10 -8.24
CA LYS A 190 2.07 13.57 -8.51
C LYS A 190 1.25 12.56 -9.34
N SER A 191 1.86 11.46 -9.73
CA SER A 191 1.29 10.41 -10.59
C SER A 191 0.20 9.60 -9.90
N ILE A 192 0.41 9.20 -8.64
CA ILE A 192 -0.58 8.40 -7.90
C ILE A 192 -1.90 9.14 -7.66
N ALA A 193 -1.83 10.47 -7.51
CA ALA A 193 -2.97 11.34 -7.27
C ALA A 193 -3.98 11.30 -8.43
N GLN A 194 -3.48 11.11 -9.65
CA GLN A 194 -4.23 11.11 -10.90
C GLN A 194 -4.77 9.73 -11.28
N LEU A 195 -4.50 8.69 -10.48
CA LEU A 195 -4.99 7.34 -10.79
C LEU A 195 -6.53 7.34 -10.80
N PRO A 196 -7.16 6.85 -11.88
CA PRO A 196 -8.61 6.71 -11.95
C PRO A 196 -9.05 5.61 -10.99
N ILE A 197 -10.09 5.88 -10.20
CA ILE A 197 -10.65 4.95 -9.22
C ILE A 197 -12.12 4.72 -9.54
N VAL A 198 -12.47 3.47 -9.82
CA VAL A 198 -13.87 3.05 -9.93
C VAL A 198 -14.50 3.03 -8.54
N THR A 199 -15.63 3.73 -8.39
CA THR A 199 -16.48 3.63 -7.20
C THR A 199 -17.53 2.55 -7.40
N THR A 200 -17.74 1.70 -6.40
CA THR A 200 -18.75 0.63 -6.43
C THR A 200 -19.45 0.51 -5.08
N ASP A 201 -20.57 -0.22 -5.05
CA ASP A 201 -21.34 -0.47 -3.84
C ASP A 201 -20.53 -1.21 -2.74
N LYS A 202 -20.98 -1.09 -1.50
CA LYS A 202 -20.29 -1.67 -0.33
C LYS A 202 -20.19 -3.19 -0.36
N ILE A 203 -21.14 -3.90 -0.99
CA ILE A 203 -21.12 -5.36 -1.10
C ILE A 203 -19.98 -5.77 -2.04
N THR A 204 -19.83 -5.07 -3.16
CA THR A 204 -18.72 -5.29 -4.09
C THR A 204 -17.38 -4.92 -3.46
N GLN A 205 -17.27 -3.77 -2.78
CA GLN A 205 -16.05 -3.42 -2.03
C GLN A 205 -15.68 -4.51 -1.01
N GLN A 206 -16.66 -5.09 -0.31
CA GLN A 206 -16.42 -6.13 0.68
C GLN A 206 -15.77 -7.38 0.10
N ARG A 207 -16.01 -7.72 -1.18
CA ARG A 207 -15.35 -8.86 -1.85
C ARG A 207 -13.84 -8.63 -1.96
N PHE A 208 -13.42 -7.43 -2.36
CA PHE A 208 -12.01 -7.04 -2.39
C PHE A 208 -11.41 -7.03 -0.99
N ILE A 209 -12.11 -6.43 -0.02
CA ILE A 209 -11.64 -6.32 1.37
C ILE A 209 -11.39 -7.70 1.97
N THR A 210 -12.25 -8.69 1.70
CA THR A 210 -12.06 -10.07 2.18
C THR A 210 -10.74 -10.66 1.72
N PHE A 211 -10.37 -10.51 0.44
CA PHE A 211 -9.07 -11.01 -0.06
C PHE A 211 -7.89 -10.18 0.45
N VAL A 212 -8.05 -8.86 0.57
CA VAL A 212 -7.02 -8.00 1.18
C VAL A 212 -6.73 -8.43 2.61
N ASP A 213 -7.76 -8.69 3.40
CA ASP A 213 -7.62 -9.17 4.77
C ASP A 213 -6.89 -10.52 4.80
N TYR A 214 -7.27 -11.46 3.92
CA TYR A 214 -6.59 -12.75 3.80
C TYR A 214 -5.10 -12.58 3.48
N ILE A 215 -4.77 -11.74 2.49
CA ILE A 215 -3.39 -11.46 2.10
C ILE A 215 -2.61 -10.84 3.25
N ILE A 216 -3.14 -9.81 3.91
CA ILE A 216 -2.48 -9.16 5.06
C ILE A 216 -2.19 -10.19 6.15
N TYR A 217 -3.18 -11.03 6.51
CA TYR A 217 -2.99 -12.07 7.52
C TYR A 217 -1.91 -13.08 7.13
N LEU A 218 -1.93 -13.57 5.88
CA LEU A 218 -0.94 -14.53 5.38
C LEU A 218 0.48 -13.93 5.37
N LYS A 219 0.62 -12.68 4.93
CA LYS A 219 1.91 -11.96 4.90
C LYS A 219 2.47 -11.63 6.28
N GLN A 220 1.65 -11.71 7.33
CA GLN A 220 2.08 -11.58 8.72
C GLN A 220 2.54 -12.90 9.36
N GLN A 221 2.31 -14.05 8.70
CA GLN A 221 2.73 -15.34 9.24
C GLN A 221 4.25 -15.57 9.10
N PRO A 222 4.88 -16.37 9.99
CA PRO A 222 6.32 -16.61 9.97
C PRO A 222 6.85 -17.14 8.62
N PHE A 223 6.09 -18.00 7.95
CA PHE A 223 6.48 -18.61 6.68
C PHE A 223 6.71 -17.58 5.57
N TYR A 224 5.99 -16.44 5.58
CA TYR A 224 5.98 -15.53 4.44
C TYR A 224 7.34 -14.85 4.21
N ARG A 225 8.14 -14.69 5.27
CA ARG A 225 9.48 -14.09 5.20
C ARG A 225 10.62 -15.07 5.42
N SER A 226 10.33 -16.36 5.67
CA SER A 226 11.36 -17.38 5.85
C SER A 226 12.18 -17.62 4.57
N GLN A 227 13.50 -17.70 4.65
CA GLN A 227 14.32 -18.11 3.49
C GLN A 227 14.34 -19.63 3.31
N ASN A 228 14.05 -20.37 4.39
CA ASN A 228 14.03 -21.82 4.41
C ASN A 228 12.59 -22.29 4.58
N LEU A 229 11.96 -22.66 3.47
CA LEU A 229 10.57 -23.09 3.46
C LEU A 229 10.47 -24.61 3.39
N GLU A 230 9.58 -25.16 4.21
CA GLU A 230 9.07 -26.50 3.97
C GLU A 230 8.05 -26.50 2.82
N LEU A 231 7.76 -27.67 2.24
CA LEU A 231 6.82 -27.80 1.12
C LEU A 231 5.45 -27.17 1.39
N ARG A 232 4.93 -27.30 2.62
CA ARG A 232 3.65 -26.71 3.04
C ARG A 232 3.71 -25.17 2.99
N GLU A 233 4.83 -24.59 3.40
CA GLU A 233 5.03 -23.15 3.43
C GLU A 233 5.21 -22.56 2.02
N VAL A 234 5.77 -23.34 1.09
CA VAL A 234 5.77 -23.00 -0.35
C VAL A 234 4.33 -22.89 -0.87
N GLN A 235 3.46 -23.85 -0.52
CA GLN A 235 2.04 -23.78 -0.88
C GLN A 235 1.33 -22.59 -0.24
N ASP A 236 1.64 -22.28 1.02
CA ASP A 236 1.06 -21.12 1.70
C ASP A 236 1.48 -19.78 1.05
N ARG A 237 2.70 -19.70 0.48
CA ARG A 237 3.11 -18.54 -0.34
C ARG A 237 2.37 -18.47 -1.67
N LEU A 238 2.14 -19.62 -2.32
CA LEU A 238 1.36 -19.67 -3.56
C LEU A 238 -0.06 -19.13 -3.35
N MET A 239 -0.66 -19.42 -2.19
CA MET A 239 -1.97 -18.90 -1.81
C MET A 239 -2.01 -17.37 -1.80
N VAL A 240 -0.96 -16.69 -1.31
CA VAL A 240 -0.87 -15.21 -1.36
C VAL A 240 -0.91 -14.72 -2.81
N SER A 241 -0.04 -15.27 -3.67
CA SER A 241 0.02 -14.87 -5.08
C SER A 241 -1.30 -15.15 -5.81
N PHE A 242 -1.96 -16.27 -5.50
CA PHE A 242 -3.24 -16.61 -6.08
C PHE A 242 -4.35 -15.63 -5.66
N PHE A 243 -4.40 -15.24 -4.39
CA PHE A 243 -5.37 -14.23 -3.93
C PHE A 243 -5.10 -12.85 -4.54
N GLU A 244 -3.84 -12.48 -4.77
CA GLU A 244 -3.50 -11.28 -5.56
C GLU A 244 -4.01 -11.37 -7.00
N GLN A 245 -3.87 -12.53 -7.65
CA GLN A 245 -4.42 -12.75 -9.00
C GLN A 245 -5.95 -12.66 -9.04
N ILE A 246 -6.64 -13.17 -8.00
CA ILE A 246 -8.10 -13.02 -7.89
C ILE A 246 -8.48 -11.53 -7.80
N ILE A 247 -7.75 -10.74 -7.00
CA ILE A 247 -7.94 -9.28 -6.96
C ILE A 247 -7.75 -8.68 -8.35
N ASP A 248 -6.68 -9.03 -9.08
CA ASP A 248 -6.47 -8.56 -10.45
C ASP A 248 -7.64 -8.91 -11.38
N GLY A 249 -8.15 -10.15 -11.32
CA GLY A 249 -9.34 -10.57 -12.07
C GLY A 249 -10.59 -9.72 -11.76
N MET A 250 -10.86 -9.46 -10.47
CA MET A 250 -11.95 -8.59 -10.06
C MET A 250 -11.75 -7.13 -10.51
N VAL A 251 -10.51 -6.62 -10.47
CA VAL A 251 -10.19 -5.27 -10.96
C VAL A 251 -10.40 -5.20 -12.47
N TYR A 252 -9.95 -6.19 -13.24
CA TYR A 252 -10.18 -6.22 -14.68
C TYR A 252 -11.68 -6.23 -15.02
N GLU A 253 -12.49 -7.01 -14.30
CA GLU A 253 -13.95 -7.01 -14.50
C GLU A 253 -14.57 -5.66 -14.17
N LEU A 254 -14.07 -4.99 -13.13
CA LEU A 254 -14.58 -3.69 -12.72
C LEU A 254 -14.30 -2.57 -13.73
N TYR A 255 -13.15 -2.62 -14.41
CA TYR A 255 -12.75 -1.60 -15.39
C TYR A 255 -13.14 -1.95 -16.83
N PHE A 256 -13.27 -3.24 -17.16
CA PHE A 256 -13.59 -3.72 -18.51
C PHE A 256 -14.69 -4.79 -18.52
N PRO A 257 -15.87 -4.52 -17.93
CA PRO A 257 -16.93 -5.51 -17.79
C PRO A 257 -17.34 -6.08 -19.14
N GLU A 258 -17.49 -5.25 -20.19
CA GLU A 258 -17.90 -5.73 -21.50
C GLU A 258 -16.88 -6.70 -22.11
N ALA A 259 -15.58 -6.40 -21.98
CA ALA A 259 -14.53 -7.24 -22.54
C ALA A 259 -14.42 -8.59 -21.83
N LEU A 260 -14.59 -8.60 -20.50
CA LEU A 260 -14.54 -9.84 -19.73
C LEU A 260 -15.79 -10.68 -19.93
N HIS A 261 -16.98 -10.07 -19.92
CA HIS A 261 -18.25 -10.80 -20.07
C HIS A 261 -18.44 -11.33 -21.48
N GLN A 262 -17.99 -10.62 -22.53
CA GLN A 262 -17.95 -11.17 -23.90
C GLN A 262 -17.02 -12.39 -24.03
N GLY A 263 -15.95 -12.42 -23.23
CA GLY A 263 -15.06 -13.57 -23.13
C GLY A 263 -15.48 -14.60 -22.10
N GLU A 264 -16.73 -14.54 -21.61
CA GLU A 264 -17.35 -15.42 -20.61
C GLU A 264 -16.58 -15.52 -19.28
N LYS A 265 -15.86 -14.46 -18.91
CA LYS A 265 -15.07 -14.39 -17.68
C LYS A 265 -15.81 -13.54 -16.65
N TYR A 266 -16.22 -14.20 -15.56
CA TYR A 266 -16.94 -13.58 -14.44
C TYR A 266 -16.20 -13.88 -13.13
N PHE A 267 -15.84 -12.85 -12.37
CA PHE A 267 -15.17 -12.99 -11.07
C PHE A 267 -16.11 -12.57 -9.94
N LEU A 268 -16.68 -11.37 -10.00
CA LEU A 268 -17.50 -10.79 -8.93
C LEU A 268 -18.75 -11.63 -8.62
N ASN A 269 -19.45 -12.07 -9.66
CA ASN A 269 -20.66 -12.90 -9.51
C ASN A 269 -20.33 -14.31 -9.00
N VAL A 270 -19.25 -14.91 -9.49
CA VAL A 270 -18.80 -16.24 -9.03
C VAL A 270 -18.39 -16.16 -7.56
N LEU A 271 -17.57 -15.19 -7.19
CA LEU A 271 -17.12 -15.00 -5.80
C LEU A 271 -18.25 -14.61 -4.84
N ALA A 272 -19.34 -14.01 -5.35
CA ALA A 272 -20.53 -13.77 -4.53
C ALA A 272 -21.18 -15.09 -4.05
N GLN A 273 -21.12 -16.15 -4.87
CA GLN A 273 -21.70 -17.46 -4.57
C GLN A 273 -20.83 -18.29 -3.63
N GLU A 274 -19.53 -17.97 -3.56
CA GLU A 274 -18.55 -18.67 -2.72
C GLU A 274 -18.75 -18.47 -1.21
N ASN A 275 -19.53 -17.45 -0.82
CA ASN A 275 -19.85 -17.11 0.57
C ASN A 275 -18.61 -17.09 1.49
N LEU A 276 -17.54 -16.45 1.01
CA LEU A 276 -16.26 -16.41 1.72
C LEU A 276 -16.41 -15.71 3.08
N PRO A 277 -15.97 -16.33 4.19
CA PRO A 277 -16.14 -15.76 5.52
C PRO A 277 -15.12 -14.64 5.76
N PRO A 278 -15.51 -13.47 6.33
CA PRO A 278 -14.56 -12.49 6.82
C PRO A 278 -13.60 -13.11 7.84
N LEU A 279 -12.34 -12.66 7.89
CA LEU A 279 -11.33 -13.20 8.83
C LEU A 279 -11.78 -13.16 10.29
N CYS A 280 -12.51 -12.12 10.70
CA CYS A 280 -13.00 -11.97 12.08
C CYS A 280 -14.10 -12.97 12.44
N LYS A 281 -14.75 -13.60 11.46
CA LYS A 281 -15.81 -14.60 11.64
C LYS A 281 -15.31 -16.05 11.52
N MET A 282 -14.04 -16.25 11.17
CA MET A 282 -13.46 -17.59 11.14
C MET A 282 -13.25 -18.11 12.56
N SER A 283 -13.90 -19.21 12.90
CA SER A 283 -13.66 -19.94 14.15
C SER A 283 -12.48 -20.90 14.00
N GLY A 284 -11.69 -21.06 15.06
CA GLY A 284 -10.54 -21.96 15.09
C GLY A 284 -9.32 -21.45 14.33
N ASP A 285 -8.54 -22.37 13.74
CA ASP A 285 -7.33 -22.03 13.00
C ASP A 285 -7.64 -21.39 11.64
N LYS A 286 -7.36 -20.08 11.56
CA LYS A 286 -7.51 -19.29 10.33
C LYS A 286 -6.67 -19.86 9.18
N MET A 287 -5.47 -20.37 9.45
CA MET A 287 -4.61 -20.93 8.39
C MET A 287 -5.25 -22.17 7.75
N THR A 288 -5.80 -23.07 8.55
CA THR A 288 -6.53 -24.24 8.03
C THR A 288 -7.74 -23.83 7.19
N THR A 289 -8.49 -22.82 7.63
CA THR A 289 -9.63 -22.29 6.86
C THR A 289 -9.19 -21.69 5.52
N LEU A 290 -8.13 -20.87 5.52
CA LEU A 290 -7.60 -20.24 4.31
C LEU A 290 -7.05 -21.27 3.32
N ARG A 291 -6.34 -22.30 3.79
CA ARG A 291 -5.87 -23.41 2.93
C ARG A 291 -7.02 -24.14 2.25
N ARG A 292 -8.13 -24.39 2.96
CA ARG A 292 -9.33 -25.00 2.37
C ARG A 292 -9.99 -24.10 1.33
N ILE A 293 -10.08 -22.80 1.59
CA ILE A 293 -10.56 -21.81 0.61
C ILE A 293 -9.66 -21.83 -0.63
N PHE A 294 -8.34 -21.78 -0.43
CA PHE A 294 -7.36 -21.87 -1.51
C PHE A 294 -7.54 -23.14 -2.34
N GLN A 295 -7.57 -24.32 -1.71
CA GLN A 295 -7.76 -25.59 -2.40
C GLN A 295 -9.04 -25.62 -3.25
N ARG A 296 -10.15 -25.10 -2.72
CA ARG A 296 -11.43 -25.01 -3.43
C ARG A 296 -11.35 -24.08 -4.65
N LEU A 297 -10.84 -22.87 -4.46
CA LEU A 297 -10.80 -21.84 -5.50
C LEU A 297 -9.71 -22.11 -6.56
N PHE A 298 -8.63 -22.80 -6.18
CA PHE A 298 -7.49 -23.14 -7.04
C PHE A 298 -7.71 -24.44 -7.84
N ASP A 299 -8.78 -25.18 -7.55
CA ASP A 299 -9.15 -26.36 -8.33
C ASP A 299 -9.31 -25.99 -9.81
N LYS A 300 -8.80 -26.82 -10.72
CA LYS A 300 -8.78 -26.55 -12.16
C LYS A 300 -10.17 -26.42 -12.79
N GLU A 301 -11.18 -27.07 -12.21
CA GLU A 301 -12.57 -27.01 -12.65
C GLU A 301 -13.30 -25.81 -12.02
N HIS A 302 -12.69 -25.13 -11.04
CA HIS A 302 -13.28 -23.96 -10.42
C HIS A 302 -13.30 -22.78 -11.40
N PRO A 303 -14.45 -22.09 -11.60
CA PRO A 303 -14.55 -21.02 -12.60
C PRO A 303 -13.54 -19.89 -12.40
N ILE A 304 -13.20 -19.55 -11.14
CA ILE A 304 -12.16 -18.56 -10.85
C ILE A 304 -10.79 -19.00 -11.38
N ARG A 305 -10.36 -20.24 -11.12
CA ARG A 305 -9.07 -20.73 -11.60
C ARG A 305 -9.01 -20.80 -13.12
N HIS A 306 -10.11 -21.23 -13.74
CA HIS A 306 -10.29 -21.26 -15.19
C HIS A 306 -10.19 -19.87 -15.80
N ASN A 307 -10.96 -18.91 -15.27
CA ASN A 307 -10.97 -17.52 -15.74
C ASN A 307 -9.59 -16.86 -15.60
N LEU A 308 -8.89 -17.10 -14.48
CA LEU A 308 -7.52 -16.63 -14.30
C LEU A 308 -6.55 -17.24 -15.32
N PHE A 309 -6.68 -18.53 -15.61
CA PHE A 309 -5.81 -19.20 -16.58
C PHE A 309 -5.95 -18.60 -17.99
N PHE A 310 -7.18 -18.28 -18.40
CA PHE A 310 -7.47 -17.77 -19.73
C PHE A 310 -7.59 -16.25 -19.80
N LEU A 311 -7.24 -15.50 -18.74
CA LEU A 311 -7.33 -14.02 -18.73
C LEU A 311 -6.57 -13.39 -19.91
N ASP A 312 -5.42 -13.96 -20.28
CA ASP A 312 -4.60 -13.48 -21.38
C ASP A 312 -5.07 -13.90 -22.77
N SER A 313 -6.23 -14.56 -22.88
CA SER A 313 -6.98 -14.64 -24.15
C SER A 313 -7.57 -13.29 -24.54
N LEU A 314 -7.76 -12.37 -23.59
CA LEU A 314 -8.28 -11.04 -23.83
C LEU A 314 -7.13 -10.09 -24.25
N PRO A 315 -7.14 -9.51 -25.47
CA PRO A 315 -6.04 -8.66 -25.94
C PRO A 315 -5.75 -7.45 -25.05
N ILE A 316 -6.79 -6.86 -24.45
CA ILE A 316 -6.63 -5.72 -23.53
C ILE A 316 -5.86 -6.11 -22.26
N ILE A 317 -6.06 -7.32 -21.76
CA ILE A 317 -5.38 -7.83 -20.56
C ILE A 317 -3.92 -8.17 -20.90
N ARG A 318 -3.67 -8.83 -22.04
CA ARG A 318 -2.29 -9.08 -22.51
C ARG A 318 -1.46 -7.80 -22.59
N MET A 319 -2.06 -6.73 -23.13
CA MET A 319 -1.39 -5.44 -23.28
C MET A 319 -1.02 -4.84 -21.91
N ILE A 320 -1.92 -4.91 -20.94
CA ILE A 320 -1.69 -4.43 -19.58
C ILE A 320 -0.60 -5.24 -18.87
N GLU A 321 -0.62 -6.56 -19.05
CA GLU A 321 0.35 -7.49 -18.45
C GLU A 321 1.69 -7.56 -19.20
N GLY A 322 1.81 -6.90 -20.36
CA GLY A 322 3.03 -6.91 -21.18
C GLY A 322 3.35 -8.27 -21.80
N LYS A 323 2.33 -9.12 -22.02
CA LYS A 323 2.49 -10.44 -22.66
C LYS A 323 2.60 -10.28 -24.18
N PRO A 324 3.50 -11.00 -24.87
CA PRO A 324 3.61 -10.94 -26.33
C PRO A 324 2.30 -11.38 -26.98
N TYR A 325 1.96 -10.94 -28.19
CA TYR A 325 0.89 -11.61 -28.95
C TYR A 325 1.37 -13.02 -29.32
N TYR A 326 0.49 -14.03 -29.23
CA TYR A 326 0.81 -15.28 -29.91
C TYR A 326 0.93 -14.92 -31.38
N ALA A 327 2.13 -15.05 -31.95
CA ALA A 327 2.23 -15.13 -33.40
C ALA A 327 1.30 -16.28 -33.78
N ASP A 328 0.33 -16.01 -34.65
CA ASP A 328 -0.53 -17.06 -35.19
C ASP A 328 0.39 -18.19 -35.62
N PHE A 329 0.33 -19.33 -34.91
CA PHE A 329 0.89 -20.56 -35.42
C PHE A 329 -0.05 -20.94 -36.56
N GLU A 330 0.17 -20.35 -37.73
CA GLU A 330 -0.31 -20.87 -39.00
C GLU A 330 0.28 -22.27 -39.13
N CYS A 331 -0.55 -23.29 -38.82
CA CYS A 331 -0.30 -24.67 -39.20
C CYS A 331 -0.74 -24.89 -40.64
#